data_AF-A0A139PKD0-F1
#
_entry.id   AF-A0A139PKD0-F1
#
_cell.length_a   1.000
_cell.length_b   1.000
_cell.length_c   1.000
_cell.angle_alpha   90.00
_cell.angle_beta   90.00
_cell.angle_gamma   90.00
#
_symmetry.space_group_name_H-M   'P 1'
#
loop_
_entity.id
_entity.type
_entity.pdbx_description
1 polymer ?
#
loop_
_entity_poly.entity_id
_entity_poly.type
_entity_poly.pdbx_seq_one_letter_code
_entity_poly.pdbx_strand_id
1 'polypeptide(L)'
;MAYLKEHEEEIKEFVKSLNPKVESVQIDWDETMWEKVGNGTPQGGGNVVIIGGGFNNIEGSTWQVIFEIEDGRVVFDTMTQGSPLRVGGRIFD
;
A
#
# COMPACT_ATOMS: atom_id res chain seq x y z
N MET A 1 12.60 -4.56 4.16
CA MET A 1 12.14 -3.22 4.63
C MET A 1 13.02 -2.08 4.13
N ALA A 2 14.35 -2.15 4.20
CA ALA A 2 15.23 -1.05 3.77
C ALA A 2 14.94 -0.52 2.36
N TYR A 3 14.73 -1.41 1.39
CA TYR A 3 14.35 -1.06 0.02
C TYR A 3 13.06 -0.23 -0.04
N LEU A 4 11.97 -0.69 0.58
CA LEU A 4 10.70 0.06 0.61
C LEU A 4 10.83 1.43 1.30
N LYS A 5 11.68 1.54 2.32
CA LYS A 5 11.97 2.81 3.01
C LYS A 5 12.77 3.78 2.15
N GLU A 6 13.65 3.29 1.27
CA GLU A 6 14.37 4.12 0.29
C GLU A 6 13.40 4.74 -0.71
N HIS A 7 12.34 4.02 -1.05
CA HIS A 7 11.27 4.43 -1.98
C HIS A 7 10.05 5.05 -1.28
N GLU A 8 10.19 5.52 -0.03
CA GLU A 8 9.08 6.04 0.78
C GLU A 8 8.37 7.24 0.12
N GLU A 9 9.10 8.16 -0.49
CA GLU A 9 8.51 9.34 -1.12
C GLU A 9 7.70 9.00 -2.37
N GLU A 10 8.14 8.05 -3.18
CA GLU A 10 7.42 7.59 -4.37
C GLU A 10 6.10 6.89 -4.01
N ILE A 11 6.11 6.12 -2.90
CA ILE A 11 4.89 5.53 -2.33
C ILE A 11 3.93 6.64 -1.88
N LYS A 12 4.42 7.65 -1.16
CA LYS A 12 3.59 8.79 -0.72
C LYS A 12 3.03 9.57 -1.90
N GLU A 13 3.82 9.83 -2.93
CA GLU A 13 3.38 10.53 -4.14
C GLU A 13 2.29 9.74 -4.88
N PHE A 14 2.45 8.43 -5.00
CA PHE A 14 1.41 7.57 -5.55
C PHE A 14 0.11 7.68 -4.74
N VAL A 15 0.15 7.55 -3.42
CA VAL A 15 -1.05 7.65 -2.56
C VAL A 15 -1.70 9.04 -2.66
N LYS A 16 -0.90 10.12 -2.69
CA LYS A 16 -1.41 11.48 -2.93
C LYS A 16 -2.11 11.61 -4.28
N SER A 17 -1.60 10.93 -5.32
CA SER A 17 -2.20 10.99 -6.66
C SER A 17 -3.58 10.33 -6.74
N LEU A 18 -3.94 9.45 -5.78
CA LEU A 18 -5.22 8.73 -5.79
C LEU A 18 -6.44 9.63 -5.54
N ASN A 19 -6.27 10.76 -4.85
CA ASN A 19 -7.34 11.75 -4.66
C ASN A 19 -6.73 13.15 -4.42
N PRO A 20 -7.15 14.19 -5.18
CA PRO A 20 -6.59 15.54 -5.05
C PRO A 20 -6.80 16.20 -3.67
N LYS A 21 -7.68 15.66 -2.81
CA LYS A 21 -7.88 16.11 -1.43
C LYS A 21 -6.85 15.55 -0.45
N VAL A 22 -5.93 14.68 -0.89
CA VAL A 22 -4.85 14.15 -0.06
C VAL A 22 -3.68 15.13 -0.08
N GLU A 23 -3.46 15.81 1.05
CA GLU A 23 -2.42 16.81 1.26
C GLU A 23 -1.15 16.21 1.89
N SER A 24 -1.31 15.21 2.76
CA SER A 24 -0.20 14.51 3.41
C SER A 24 -0.46 13.02 3.53
N VAL A 25 0.60 12.22 3.54
CA VAL A 25 0.56 10.77 3.66
C VAL A 25 1.51 10.36 4.78
N GLN A 26 1.04 9.49 5.67
CA GLN A 26 1.80 8.88 6.75
C GLN A 26 1.86 7.38 6.47
N ILE A 27 3.08 6.83 6.38
CA ILE A 27 3.26 5.38 6.28
C ILE A 27 3.34 4.82 7.70
N ASP A 28 2.56 3.77 7.96
CA ASP A 28 2.71 2.95 9.15
C ASP A 28 3.54 1.70 8.79
N TRP A 29 4.82 1.74 9.15
CA TRP A 29 5.73 0.63 8.89
C TRP A 29 5.46 -0.59 9.78
N ASP A 30 4.76 -0.41 10.90
CA ASP A 30 4.38 -1.50 11.80
C ASP A 30 3.15 -2.26 11.25
N GLU A 31 2.32 -1.61 10.43
CA GLU A 31 1.21 -2.23 9.68
C GLU A 31 1.64 -2.96 8.39
N THR A 32 2.95 -3.00 8.07
CA THR A 32 3.42 -3.67 6.84
C THR A 32 3.25 -5.19 6.95
N MET A 33 2.48 -5.77 6.03
CA MET A 33 2.14 -7.21 6.03
C MET A 33 2.78 -7.92 4.84
N TRP A 34 3.24 -9.15 5.07
CA TRP A 34 3.74 -10.05 4.02
C TRP A 34 2.73 -11.17 3.86
N GLU A 35 2.05 -11.22 2.71
CA GLU A 35 0.98 -12.19 2.47
C GLU A 35 1.26 -13.02 1.23
N LYS A 36 0.81 -14.28 1.27
CA LYS A 36 0.64 -15.09 0.06
C LYS A 36 -0.79 -14.91 -0.40
N VAL A 37 -1.01 -14.20 -1.50
CA VAL A 37 -2.35 -14.07 -2.06
C VAL A 37 -2.70 -15.39 -2.74
N GLY A 38 -3.92 -15.89 -2.56
CA GLY A 38 -4.44 -17.02 -3.33
C GLY A 38 -5.33 -16.51 -4.46
N ASN A 39 -4.89 -16.63 -5.72
CA ASN A 39 -5.68 -16.15 -6.88
C ASN A 39 -6.59 -17.22 -7.50
N GLY A 40 -6.76 -18.38 -6.86
CA GLY A 40 -7.64 -19.45 -7.33
C GLY A 40 -7.19 -20.19 -8.61
N THR A 41 -5.99 -19.93 -9.13
CA THR A 41 -5.42 -20.66 -10.29
C THR A 41 -4.43 -21.76 -9.87
N PRO A 42 -4.21 -22.83 -10.66
CA PRO A 42 -3.26 -23.92 -10.34
C PRO A 42 -1.80 -23.48 -10.18
N GLN A 43 -1.46 -22.28 -10.64
CA GLN A 43 -0.12 -21.69 -10.50
C GLN A 43 0.15 -21.15 -9.09
N GLY A 44 -0.89 -21.09 -8.23
CA GLY A 44 -0.82 -20.46 -6.91
C GLY A 44 -0.74 -18.95 -7.05
N GLY A 45 -1.41 -18.19 -6.17
CA GLY A 45 -1.19 -16.76 -6.17
C GLY A 45 0.21 -16.41 -5.64
N GLY A 46 0.70 -15.24 -6.05
CA GLY A 46 2.03 -14.74 -5.73
C GLY A 46 2.17 -14.29 -4.27
N ASN A 47 3.42 -14.13 -3.85
CA ASN A 47 3.72 -13.44 -2.60
C ASN A 47 3.61 -11.94 -2.85
N VAL A 48 3.07 -11.21 -1.88
CA VAL A 48 2.98 -9.76 -1.92
C VAL A 48 3.42 -9.15 -0.60
N VAL A 49 3.80 -7.88 -0.66
CA VAL A 49 3.89 -7.03 0.52
C VAL A 49 2.81 -5.96 0.42
N ILE A 50 2.09 -5.76 1.53
CA ILE A 50 1.06 -4.76 1.68
C ILE A 50 1.61 -3.69 2.63
N ILE A 51 1.60 -2.44 2.18
CA ILE A 51 1.99 -1.28 2.98
C ILE A 51 0.76 -0.42 3.18
N GLY A 52 0.57 0.08 4.39
CA GLY A 52 -0.54 0.95 4.74
C GLY A 52 -0.14 2.10 5.63
N GLY A 53 -1.14 2.89 6.00
CA GLY A 53 -1.01 3.99 6.93
C GLY A 53 -2.17 4.97 6.81
N GLY A 54 -1.95 6.18 7.34
CA GLY A 54 -2.93 7.28 7.36
C GLY A 54 -2.64 8.38 6.33
N PHE A 55 -3.59 9.31 6.20
CA PHE A 55 -3.42 10.52 5.39
C PHE A 55 -4.07 11.73 6.05
N ASN A 56 -3.61 12.93 5.66
CA ASN A 56 -4.11 14.22 6.15
C ASN A 56 -4.10 14.41 7.68
N ASN A 57 -3.40 13.55 8.43
CA ASN A 57 -3.49 13.48 9.90
C ASN A 57 -4.93 13.29 10.41
N ILE A 58 -5.80 12.67 9.61
CA ILE A 58 -7.18 12.39 9.98
C ILE A 58 -7.21 11.09 10.79
N GLU A 59 -7.76 11.11 12.00
CA GLU A 59 -7.93 9.91 12.81
C GLU A 59 -8.84 8.90 12.10
N GLY A 60 -8.40 7.64 12.04
CA GLY A 60 -9.11 6.57 11.34
C GLY A 60 -9.07 6.70 9.82
N SER A 61 -8.18 7.53 9.27
CA SER A 61 -7.85 7.49 7.85
C SER A 61 -6.96 6.29 7.53
N THR A 62 -7.24 5.61 6.42
CA THR A 62 -6.48 4.42 6.01
C THR A 62 -6.31 4.36 4.50
N TRP A 63 -5.16 3.87 4.07
CA TRP A 63 -4.86 3.48 2.68
C TRP A 63 -4.00 2.21 2.67
N GLN A 64 -4.00 1.50 1.53
CA GLN A 64 -3.11 0.36 1.30
C GLN A 64 -2.60 0.35 -0.14
N VAL A 65 -1.32 0.00 -0.29
CA VAL A 65 -0.71 -0.35 -1.58
C VAL A 65 -0.12 -1.75 -1.50
N ILE A 66 -0.05 -2.41 -2.65
CA ILE A 66 0.43 -3.79 -2.79
C ILE A 66 1.59 -3.79 -3.77
N PHE A 67 2.62 -4.56 -3.46
CA PHE A 67 3.68 -4.91 -4.39
C PHE A 67 3.79 -6.43 -4.51
N GLU A 68 4.04 -6.92 -5.71
CA GLU A 68 4.40 -8.30 -5.95
C GLU A 68 5.83 -8.58 -5.47
N ILE A 69 6.05 -9.83 -5.05
CA ILE A 69 7.36 -10.35 -4.66
C ILE A 69 7.73 -11.47 -5.62
N GLU A 70 8.81 -11.24 -6.36
CA GLU A 70 9.42 -12.23 -7.25
C GLU A 70 10.81 -12.60 -6.71
N ASP A 71 11.09 -13.91 -6.65
CA ASP A 71 12.37 -14.43 -6.14
C ASP A 71 12.80 -13.84 -4.78
N GLY A 72 11.83 -13.59 -3.90
CA GLY A 72 12.04 -13.03 -2.56
C GLY A 72 12.36 -11.53 -2.54
N ARG A 73 12.18 -10.81 -3.65
CA ARG A 73 12.39 -9.37 -3.78
C ARG A 73 11.11 -8.66 -4.19
N VAL A 74 10.91 -7.47 -3.66
CA VAL A 74 9.82 -6.58 -4.08
C VAL A 74 10.09 -6.09 -5.50
N VAL A 75 9.10 -6.22 -6.39
CA VAL A 75 9.12 -5.63 -7.73
C VAL A 75 8.42 -4.28 -7.66
N PHE A 76 9.17 -3.19 -7.52
CA PHE A 76 8.59 -1.87 -7.20
C PHE A 76 7.58 -1.38 -8.24
N ASP A 77 7.82 -1.65 -9.52
CA ASP A 77 6.94 -1.25 -10.63
C ASP A 77 5.55 -1.91 -10.60
N THR A 78 5.34 -2.90 -9.73
CA THR A 78 4.02 -3.54 -9.52
C THR A 78 3.15 -2.81 -8.51
N MET A 79 3.61 -1.67 -7.97
CA MET A 79 2.87 -0.86 -7.02
C MET A 79 1.44 -0.59 -7.50
N THR A 80 0.47 -1.08 -6.75
CA THR A 80 -0.95 -0.90 -7.06
C THR A 80 -1.75 -0.56 -5.82
N GLN A 81 -2.89 0.09 -6.01
CA GLN A 81 -3.82 0.39 -4.94
C GLN A 81 -4.42 -0.92 -4.40
N GLY A 82 -4.16 -1.22 -3.12
CA GLY A 82 -4.72 -2.40 -2.44
C GLY A 82 -6.12 -2.16 -1.88
N SER A 83 -6.37 -0.95 -1.38
CA SER A 83 -7.68 -0.56 -0.87
C SER A 83 -8.04 0.89 -1.25
N PRO A 84 -9.35 1.23 -1.33
CA PRO A 84 -9.78 2.62 -1.38
C PRO A 84 -9.23 3.42 -0.20
N LEU A 85 -9.04 4.73 -0.40
CA LEU A 85 -8.85 5.66 0.71
C LEU A 85 -10.11 5.64 1.57
N ARG A 86 -9.96 5.56 2.89
CA ARG A 86 -11.09 5.55 3.82
C ARG A 86 -10.87 6.47 5.01
N VAL A 87 -11.97 6.93 5.61
CA VAL A 87 -12.02 7.59 6.92
C VAL A 87 -13.12 6.95 7.75
N GLY A 88 -12.79 6.44 8.93
CA GLY A 88 -13.76 5.76 9.81
C GLY A 88 -14.44 4.57 9.12
N GLY A 89 -13.70 3.84 8.26
CA GLY A 89 -14.19 2.69 7.51
C GLY A 89 -15.01 3.02 6.25
N ARG A 90 -15.35 4.28 5.99
CA ARG A 90 -16.09 4.71 4.79
C ARG A 90 -15.15 5.20 3.70
N ILE A 91 -15.52 5.02 2.43
CA ILE A 91 -14.74 5.54 1.30
C ILE A 91 -14.61 7.05 1.42
N PHE A 92 -13.39 7.54 1.23
CA PHE A 92 -13.07 8.97 1.18
C PHE A 92 -13.24 9.48 -0.25
N ASP A 93 -14.13 10.44 -0.44
CA ASP A 93 -14.44 11.10 -1.71
C ASP A 93 -13.94 12.54 -1.69
#